data_AF-A0A8H4F6R2-F1
#
_entry.id   AF-A0A8H4F6R2-F1
#
_cell.length_a   1.000
_cell.length_b   1.000
_cell.length_c   1.000
_cell.angle_alpha   90.00
_cell.angle_beta   90.00
_cell.angle_gamma   90.00
#
_symmetry.space_group_name_H-M   'P 1'
#
loop_
_entity.id
_entity.type
_entity.pdbx_description
1 polymer ?
#
loop_
_entity_poly.entity_id
_entity_poly.type
_entity_poly.pdbx_seq_one_letter_code
_entity_poly.pdbx_strand_id
1 'polypeptide(L)'
;MASVTETAAQTFDRELKILSPPKNGASIPELPESAYKLDSNEIKQLYQSSVERRQNLENRPLKTQKMRDSEDQEKLKKYPKTTIRVRMPDHTIVQAVFQSKERGNHDILGEIEGLLN
;
A
#
# COMPACT_ATOMS: atom_id res chain seq x y z
N MET A 1 -33.36 17.79 -10.06
CA MET A 1 -32.68 18.50 -8.95
C MET A 1 -31.53 17.63 -8.49
N ALA A 2 -30.32 17.91 -8.97
CA ALA A 2 -29.12 17.16 -8.59
C ALA A 2 -28.50 17.85 -7.38
N SER A 3 -28.58 17.20 -6.22
CA SER A 3 -27.90 17.61 -5.00
C SER A 3 -26.40 17.36 -5.17
N VAL A 4 -25.67 18.45 -5.41
CA VAL A 4 -24.22 18.52 -5.27
C VAL A 4 -23.93 18.29 -3.79
N THR A 5 -23.50 17.08 -3.43
CA THR A 5 -22.91 16.81 -2.12
C THR A 5 -21.51 17.42 -2.11
N GLU A 6 -21.49 18.70 -1.74
CA GLU A 6 -20.34 19.43 -1.25
C GLU A 6 -19.62 18.58 -0.20
N THR A 7 -18.50 17.97 -0.61
CA THR A 7 -17.65 17.19 0.28
C THR A 7 -16.89 18.18 1.14
N ALA A 8 -17.50 18.58 2.25
CA ALA A 8 -16.85 19.38 3.28
C ALA A 8 -15.53 18.72 3.66
N ALA A 9 -14.44 19.48 3.53
CA ALA A 9 -13.09 19.07 3.89
C ALA A 9 -13.07 18.66 5.36
N GLN A 10 -13.16 17.36 5.61
CA GLN A 10 -12.99 16.81 6.93
C GLN A 10 -11.50 16.92 7.23
N THR A 11 -11.12 17.85 8.11
CA THR A 11 -9.76 18.06 8.57
C THR A 11 -9.29 16.79 9.27
N PHE A 12 -8.68 15.91 8.50
CA PHE A 12 -8.06 14.69 9.00
C PHE A 12 -6.72 15.05 9.61
N ASP A 13 -6.45 14.58 10.82
CA ASP A 13 -5.13 14.74 11.43
C ASP A 13 -4.12 13.88 10.65
N ARG A 14 -3.26 14.56 9.87
CA ARG A 14 -2.34 13.93 8.91
C ARG A 14 -1.15 13.23 9.59
N GLU A 15 -1.04 13.30 10.93
CA GLU A 15 0.03 12.71 11.74
C GLU A 15 1.41 12.86 11.09
N LEU A 16 1.74 14.10 10.69
CA LEU A 16 2.95 14.39 9.95
C LEU A 16 4.20 14.05 10.77
N LYS A 17 5.10 13.26 10.18
CA LYS A 17 6.36 12.83 10.81
C LYS A 17 7.52 13.01 9.83
N ILE A 18 8.55 13.73 10.25
CA ILE A 18 9.81 13.87 9.51
C ILE A 18 10.79 12.83 10.05
N LEU A 19 11.23 11.93 9.19
CA LEU A 19 12.13 10.83 9.49
C LEU A 19 13.47 11.09 8.80
N SER A 20 14.50 11.35 9.58
CA SER A 20 15.87 11.43 9.07
C SER A 20 16.43 10.02 8.85
N PRO A 21 17.28 9.80 7.83
CA PRO A 21 17.97 8.54 7.65
C PRO A 21 18.70 8.13 8.93
N PRO A 22 18.63 6.84 9.34
CA PRO A 22 19.45 6.37 10.43
C PRO A 22 20.93 6.52 10.06
N LYS A 23 21.70 7.22 10.89
CA LYS A 23 23.14 7.45 10.69
C LYS A 23 23.94 6.13 10.62
N ASN A 24 23.43 5.10 11.28
CA ASN A 24 23.94 3.73 11.24
C ASN A 24 22.82 2.83 10.74
N GLY A 25 22.94 2.34 9.50
CA GLY A 25 22.02 1.32 8.97
C GLY A 25 22.14 0.03 9.79
N ALA A 26 21.01 -0.60 10.11
CA ALA A 26 21.03 -1.92 10.70
C ALA A 26 21.76 -2.87 9.74
N SER A 27 22.81 -3.55 10.22
CA SER A 27 23.46 -4.60 9.44
C SER A 27 22.45 -5.72 9.23
N ILE A 28 22.21 -6.08 7.97
CA ILE A 28 21.39 -7.25 7.65
C ILE A 28 22.18 -8.46 8.17
N PRO A 29 21.61 -9.28 9.08
CA PRO A 29 22.30 -10.46 9.56
C PRO A 29 22.50 -11.43 8.40
N GLU A 30 23.69 -12.04 8.33
CA GLU A 30 23.98 -13.06 7.34
C GLU A 30 23.09 -14.29 7.60
N LEU A 31 22.27 -14.65 6.61
CA LEU A 31 21.39 -15.80 6.70
C LEU A 31 22.21 -17.09 6.52
N PRO A 32 21.92 -18.15 7.30
CA PRO A 32 22.60 -19.42 7.16
C PRO A 32 22.26 -20.06 5.81
N GLU A 33 23.21 -20.83 5.25
CA GLU A 33 23.06 -21.51 3.95
C GLU A 33 21.83 -22.43 3.89
N SER A 34 21.40 -22.97 5.02
CA SER A 34 20.21 -23.82 5.11
C SER A 34 18.92 -23.08 4.74
N ALA A 35 18.84 -21.76 4.91
CA ALA A 35 17.66 -20.98 4.54
C ALA A 35 17.43 -20.92 3.01
N TYR A 36 18.48 -21.18 2.22
CA TYR A 36 18.40 -21.25 0.76
C TYR A 36 18.11 -22.66 0.24
N LYS A 37 18.13 -23.67 1.12
CA LYS A 37 17.81 -25.05 0.78
C LYS A 37 16.32 -25.30 1.03
N LEU A 38 15.61 -25.66 -0.03
CA LEU A 38 14.19 -25.97 0.04
C LEU A 38 13.93 -27.24 0.87
N ASP A 39 13.01 -27.14 1.83
CA ASP A 39 12.47 -28.32 2.51
C ASP A 39 11.45 -29.05 1.61
N SER A 40 11.31 -30.35 1.85
CA SER A 40 10.30 -31.21 1.23
C SER A 40 8.87 -30.67 1.38
N ASN A 41 8.55 -29.98 2.47
CA ASN A 41 7.23 -29.35 2.65
C ASN A 41 7.05 -28.12 1.77
N GLU A 42 8.08 -27.28 1.64
CA GLU A 42 8.05 -26.09 0.78
C GLU A 42 7.91 -26.49 -0.68
N ILE A 43 8.61 -27.55 -1.12
CA ILE A 43 8.46 -28.10 -2.47
C ILE A 43 7.01 -28.52 -2.74
N LYS A 44 6.37 -29.19 -1.77
CA LYS A 44 4.95 -29.57 -1.88
C LYS A 44 4.04 -28.34 -1.96
N GLN A 45 4.30 -27.29 -1.20
CA GLN A 45 3.52 -26.05 -1.23
C GLN A 45 3.70 -25.32 -2.57
N LEU A 46 4.94 -25.22 -3.07
CA LEU A 46 5.23 -24.62 -4.37
C LEU A 46 4.53 -25.36 -5.51
N TYR A 47 4.55 -26.70 -5.47
CA TYR A 47 3.82 -27.53 -6.43
C TYR A 47 2.32 -27.28 -6.38
N GLN A 48 1.72 -27.31 -5.18
CA GLN A 48 0.29 -27.01 -4.98
C GLN A 48 -0.08 -25.62 -5.52
N SER A 49 0.69 -24.58 -5.19
CA SER A 49 0.44 -23.22 -5.69
C SER A 49 0.50 -23.13 -7.22
N SER A 50 1.34 -23.95 -7.85
CA SER A 50 1.49 -23.99 -9.30
C SER A 50 0.31 -24.69 -9.96
N VAL A 51 -0.19 -25.77 -9.35
CA VAL A 51 -1.41 -26.47 -9.79
C VAL A 51 -2.63 -25.58 -9.63
N GLU A 52 -2.79 -24.92 -8.49
CA GLU A 52 -3.89 -23.97 -8.24
C GLU A 52 -3.86 -22.81 -9.23
N ARG A 53 -2.69 -22.23 -9.50
CA ARG A 53 -2.55 -21.17 -10.51
C ARG A 53 -2.99 -21.65 -11.90
N ARG A 54 -2.60 -22.86 -12.30
CA ARG A 54 -3.02 -23.45 -13.58
C ARG A 54 -4.54 -23.61 -13.64
N GLN A 55 -5.13 -24.24 -12.61
CA GLN A 55 -6.57 -24.44 -12.53
C GLN A 55 -7.34 -23.12 -12.54
N ASN A 56 -6.84 -22.09 -11.86
CA ASN A 56 -7.44 -20.76 -11.83
C ASN A 56 -7.37 -20.05 -13.18
N LEU A 57 -6.37 -20.33 -14.02
CA LEU A 57 -6.26 -19.76 -15.36
C LEU A 57 -7.14 -20.51 -16.36
N GLU A 58 -7.18 -21.84 -16.28
CA GLU A 58 -8.00 -22.68 -17.15
C GLU A 58 -9.50 -22.49 -16.88
N ASN A 59 -9.89 -22.37 -15.61
CA ASN A 59 -11.30 -22.29 -15.19
C ASN A 59 -11.74 -20.86 -14.80
N ARG A 60 -11.01 -19.82 -15.23
CA ARG A 60 -11.26 -18.46 -14.73
C ARG A 60 -12.66 -17.97 -15.13
N PRO A 61 -13.55 -17.67 -14.17
CA PRO A 61 -14.88 -17.16 -14.51
C PRO A 61 -14.80 -15.73 -15.06
N LEU A 62 -15.81 -15.34 -15.83
CA LEU A 62 -15.94 -13.96 -16.32
C LEU A 62 -16.06 -13.00 -15.13
N LYS A 63 -15.17 -12.02 -15.06
CA LYS A 63 -15.21 -10.99 -14.02
C LYS A 63 -16.30 -9.97 -14.34
N THR A 64 -17.42 -10.07 -13.63
CA THR A 64 -18.55 -9.16 -13.82
C THR A 64 -18.33 -7.80 -13.17
N GLN A 65 -19.13 -6.80 -13.55
CA GLN A 65 -19.11 -5.48 -12.91
C GLN A 65 -19.36 -5.58 -11.41
N LYS A 66 -20.38 -6.35 -11.01
CA LYS A 66 -20.72 -6.56 -9.58
C LYS A 66 -19.56 -7.16 -8.79
N MET A 67 -18.79 -8.09 -9.37
CA MET A 67 -17.60 -8.66 -8.73
C MET A 67 -16.50 -7.62 -8.54
N ARG A 68 -16.24 -6.77 -9.56
CA ARG A 68 -15.27 -5.66 -9.46
C ARG A 68 -15.66 -4.69 -8.34
N ASP A 69 -16.91 -4.26 -8.32
CA ASP A 69 -17.39 -3.28 -7.35
C ASP A 69 -17.33 -3.84 -5.91
N SER A 70 -17.63 -5.13 -5.72
CA SER A 70 -17.51 -5.79 -4.41
C SER A 70 -16.07 -5.86 -3.94
N GLU A 71 -15.13 -6.26 -4.80
CA GLU A 71 -13.70 -6.30 -4.47
C GLU A 71 -13.16 -4.91 -4.10
N ASP A 72 -13.59 -3.88 -4.81
CA ASP A 72 -13.11 -2.51 -4.56
C ASP A 72 -13.70 -1.96 -3.25
N GLN A 73 -14.95 -2.28 -2.94
CA GLN A 73 -15.53 -1.99 -1.62
C GLN A 73 -14.80 -2.73 -0.49
N GLU A 74 -14.44 -3.99 -0.68
CA GLU A 74 -13.68 -4.77 0.30
C GLU A 74 -12.28 -4.19 0.53
N LYS A 75 -11.58 -3.80 -0.54
CA LYS A 75 -10.26 -3.13 -0.43
C LYS A 75 -10.36 -1.81 0.33
N LEU A 76 -11.37 -1.00 0.03
CA LEU A 76 -11.61 0.27 0.72
C LEU A 76 -11.93 0.09 2.20
N LYS A 77 -12.63 -1.00 2.56
CA LYS A 77 -12.90 -1.36 3.97
C LYS A 77 -11.65 -1.91 4.67
N LYS A 78 -10.84 -2.71 3.97
CA LYS A 78 -9.64 -3.34 4.51
C LYS A 78 -8.55 -2.32 4.85
N TYR A 79 -8.41 -1.30 4.02
CA TYR A 79 -7.40 -0.25 4.19
C TYR A 79 -8.07 1.14 4.10
N PRO A 80 -8.71 1.62 5.19
CA PRO A 80 -9.39 2.92 5.19
C PRO A 80 -8.42 4.11 5.24
N LYS A 81 -7.21 3.89 5.76
CA LYS A 81 -6.13 4.88 5.86
C LYS A 81 -4.92 4.43 5.04
N THR A 82 -4.25 5.37 4.40
CA THR A 82 -3.05 5.15 3.59
C THR A 82 -1.94 6.05 4.09
N THR A 83 -0.79 5.49 4.43
CA THR A 83 0.40 6.27 4.81
C THR A 83 1.27 6.49 3.57
N ILE A 84 1.56 7.76 3.25
CA ILE A 84 2.43 8.14 2.15
C ILE A 84 3.73 8.67 2.72
N ARG A 85 4.85 8.25 2.10
CA ARG A 85 6.20 8.66 2.46
C ARG A 85 6.88 9.27 1.24
N VAL A 86 7.25 10.54 1.32
CA VAL A 86 7.99 11.22 0.27
C VAL A 86 9.44 11.36 0.70
N ARG A 87 10.34 10.83 -0.12
CA ARG A 87 11.78 10.95 0.09
C ARG A 87 12.27 12.20 -0.62
N MET A 88 12.84 13.10 0.16
CA MET A 88 13.41 14.34 -0.29
C MET A 88 14.85 14.13 -0.80
N PRO A 89 15.39 15.08 -1.60
CA PRO A 89 16.76 14.99 -2.13
C PRO A 89 17.85 14.95 -1.04
N ASP A 90 17.58 15.52 0.13
CA ASP A 90 18.44 15.49 1.33
C ASP A 90 18.37 14.14 2.09
N HIS A 91 17.70 13.13 1.50
CA HIS A 91 17.40 11.82 2.07
C HIS A 91 16.41 11.83 3.24
N THR A 92 15.88 12.99 3.63
CA THR A 92 14.82 13.07 4.64
C THR A 92 13.54 12.47 4.09
N ILE A 93 12.80 11.75 4.95
CA ILE A 93 11.51 11.15 4.59
C ILE A 93 10.41 11.91 5.32
N VAL A 94 9.51 12.52 4.57
CA VAL A 94 8.29 13.11 5.10
C VAL A 94 7.18 12.06 5.04
N GLN A 95 6.63 11.69 6.19
CA GLN A 95 5.54 10.74 6.33
C GLN A 95 4.26 11.48 6.70
N ALA A 96 3.17 11.20 5.99
CA ALA A 96 1.82 11.68 6.32
C ALA A 96 0.77 10.57 6.11
N VAL A 97 -0.33 10.64 6.86
CA VAL A 97 -1.45 9.70 6.79
C VAL A 97 -2.63 10.37 6.09
N PHE A 98 -3.18 9.68 5.10
CA PHE A 98 -4.28 10.14 4.25
C PHE A 98 -5.44 9.15 4.30
N GLN A 99 -6.64 9.60 3.95
CA GLN A 99 -7.74 8.67 3.73
C GLN A 99 -7.64 8.04 2.34
N SER A 100 -8.00 6.76 2.22
CA SER A 100 -7.90 6.05 0.93
C SER A 100 -8.85 6.58 -0.16
N LYS A 101 -9.75 7.52 0.18
CA LYS A 101 -10.66 8.19 -0.75
C LYS A 101 -10.27 9.66 -1.05
N GLU A 102 -9.17 10.14 -0.48
CA GLU A 102 -8.71 11.53 -0.63
C GLU A 102 -8.13 11.77 -2.04
N ARG A 103 -8.27 13.00 -2.56
CA ARG A 103 -7.84 13.34 -3.93
C ARG A 103 -6.36 13.77 -3.91
N GLY A 104 -5.49 12.95 -4.53
CA GLY A 104 -4.04 13.06 -4.36
C GLY A 104 -3.33 14.34 -4.83
N ASN A 105 -3.92 15.15 -5.72
CA ASN A 105 -3.16 16.22 -6.39
C ASN A 105 -3.01 17.52 -5.60
N HIS A 106 -4.00 17.93 -4.81
CA HIS A 106 -3.97 19.24 -4.15
C HIS A 106 -3.52 19.16 -2.68
N ASP A 107 -3.77 18.02 -2.03
CA ASP A 107 -3.54 17.86 -0.60
C ASP A 107 -2.11 17.43 -0.26
N ILE A 108 -1.53 16.52 -1.06
CA ILE A 108 -0.22 15.94 -0.74
C ILE A 108 0.91 16.95 -1.05
N LEU A 109 0.86 17.57 -2.24
CA LEU A 109 1.89 18.53 -2.66
C LEU A 109 1.82 19.82 -1.84
N GLY A 110 0.62 20.33 -1.59
CA GLY A 110 0.42 21.54 -0.77
C GLY A 110 0.95 21.38 0.66
N GLU A 111 0.81 20.19 1.26
CA GLU A 111 1.35 19.94 2.60
C GLU A 111 2.88 19.86 2.61
N ILE A 112 3.49 19.30 1.56
CA ILE A 112 4.95 19.22 1.43
C ILE A 112 5.53 20.62 1.17
N GLU A 113 4.89 21.42 0.33
CA GLU A 113 5.25 22.83 0.11
C GLU A 113 5.12 23.66 1.39
N GLY A 114 4.07 23.40 2.20
CA GLY A 114 3.87 24.02 3.50
C GLY A 114 4.96 23.70 4.54
N LEU A 115 5.77 22.65 4.33
CA LEU A 115 6.91 22.31 5.18
C LEU A 115 8.25 22.84 4.66
N LEU A 116 8.28 23.31 3.41
CA LEU A 116 9.48 23.83 2.75
C LEU A 116 9.59 25.37 2.80
N ASN A 117 8.54 26.07 3.27
CA ASN A 117 8.53 27.52 3.53
C ASN A 117 8.53 27.82 5.04
#